data_AF-A0A2R5EG93-F1
#
_entry.id   AF-A0A2R5EG93-F1
#
_cell.length_a   1.000
_cell.length_b   1.000
_cell.length_c   1.000
_cell.angle_alpha   90.00
_cell.angle_beta   90.00
_cell.angle_gamma   90.00
#
_symmetry.space_group_name_H-M   'P 1'
#
loop_
_entity.id
_entity.type
_entity.pdbx_description
1 polymer ?
#
loop_
_entity_poly.entity_id
_entity_poly.type
_entity_poly.pdbx_seq_one_letter_code
_entity_poly.pdbx_strand_id
1 'polypeptide(L)'
;MLLEEVITAFAAAAFTPGHPLTWFLFLAREQFQPSAAFPILYDSFTGPGHQLVARLLGRLTGQPPEAEATMLLAHALIGSLVAFGSTRATLQRRLGWQEQDYTPAQRAAMLAAIATHCRATVRGLLPEAALGTDPL
;
A
#
# COMPACT_ATOMS: atom_id res chain seq x y z
N MET A 1 1.63 6.08 -13.67
CA MET A 1 2.42 4.83 -13.82
C MET A 1 1.58 3.74 -13.19
N LEU A 2 1.43 2.59 -13.85
CA LEU A 2 0.46 1.56 -13.43
C LEU A 2 0.60 1.12 -11.96
N LEU A 3 1.82 0.99 -11.42
CA LEU A 3 2.03 0.66 -10.01
C LEU A 3 1.45 1.71 -9.05
N GLU A 4 1.65 2.99 -9.37
CA GLU A 4 1.09 4.10 -8.57
C GLU A 4 -0.45 4.10 -8.62
N GLU A 5 -1.04 3.86 -9.80
CA GLU A 5 -2.48 3.76 -9.98
C GLU A 5 -3.07 2.60 -9.17
N VAL A 6 -2.43 1.42 -9.19
CA VAL A 6 -2.84 0.25 -8.41
C VAL A 6 -2.74 0.51 -6.91
N ILE A 7 -1.62 1.07 -6.43
CA ILE A 7 -1.43 1.38 -5.01
C ILE A 7 -2.47 2.42 -4.53
N THR A 8 -2.74 3.44 -5.35
CA THR A 8 -3.72 4.47 -5.02
C THR A 8 -5.15 3.91 -5.03
N ALA A 9 -5.47 3.00 -5.95
CA ALA A 9 -6.76 2.31 -5.98
C ALA A 9 -6.98 1.43 -4.74
N PHE A 10 -5.96 0.66 -4.33
CA PHE A 10 -6.02 -0.12 -3.09
C PHE A 10 -6.23 0.79 -1.86
N ALA A 11 -5.55 1.94 -1.84
CA ALA A 11 -5.71 2.91 -0.77
C ALA A 11 -7.10 3.54 -0.72
N ALA A 12 -7.64 3.93 -1.88
CA ALA A 12 -8.98 4.48 -1.97
C ALA A 12 -10.04 3.48 -1.49
N ALA A 13 -9.91 2.20 -1.87
CA ALA A 13 -10.78 1.14 -1.40
C ALA A 13 -10.70 0.98 0.13
N ALA A 14 -9.49 0.98 0.70
CA ALA A 14 -9.28 0.85 2.14
C ALA A 14 -9.86 2.01 2.97
N PHE A 15 -9.93 3.22 2.42
CA PHE A 15 -10.40 4.44 3.12
C PHE A 15 -11.88 4.79 2.89
N THR A 16 -12.67 3.90 2.28
CA THR A 16 -14.09 4.15 2.01
C THR A 16 -14.88 4.32 3.33
N PRO A 17 -15.79 5.28 3.52
CA PRO A 17 -16.52 5.39 4.79
C PRO A 17 -17.46 4.20 5.08
N GLY A 18 -17.72 3.93 6.35
CA GLY A 18 -18.92 3.20 6.81
C GLY A 18 -18.90 1.65 6.74
N HIS A 19 -17.95 1.02 6.05
CA HIS A 19 -17.86 -0.45 5.95
C HIS A 19 -16.44 -1.08 6.08
N PRO A 20 -15.30 -0.36 5.99
CA PRO A 20 -13.99 -1.00 6.07
C PRO A 20 -13.34 -1.08 7.45
N LEU A 21 -13.82 -0.41 8.50
CA LEU A 21 -13.15 -0.49 9.81
C LEU A 21 -13.27 -1.89 10.43
N THR A 22 -14.46 -2.48 10.40
CA THR A 22 -14.69 -3.87 10.82
C THR A 22 -13.91 -4.86 9.96
N TRP A 23 -13.85 -4.63 8.65
CA TRP A 23 -13.08 -5.45 7.72
C TRP A 23 -11.58 -5.37 8.01
N PHE A 24 -11.07 -4.17 8.29
CA PHE A 24 -9.68 -3.94 8.62
C PHE A 24 -9.31 -4.56 9.96
N LEU A 25 -10.17 -4.46 10.97
CA LEU A 25 -9.98 -5.13 12.27
C LEU A 25 -9.99 -6.66 12.12
N PHE A 26 -10.86 -7.20 11.26
CA PHE A 26 -10.90 -8.63 10.97
C PHE A 26 -9.64 -9.12 10.27
N LEU A 27 -9.21 -8.43 9.21
CA LEU A 27 -7.95 -8.71 8.52
C LEU A 27 -6.77 -8.61 9.50
N ALA A 28 -6.69 -7.53 10.28
CA ALA A 28 -5.62 -7.34 11.26
C ALA A 28 -5.60 -8.47 12.31
N ARG A 29 -6.76 -8.90 12.83
CA ARG A 29 -6.84 -10.03 13.75
C ARG A 29 -6.25 -11.29 13.12
N GLU A 30 -6.60 -11.61 11.88
CA GLU A 30 -6.10 -12.81 11.20
C GLU A 30 -4.60 -12.74 10.88
N GLN A 31 -4.01 -11.55 10.79
CA GLN A 31 -2.56 -11.40 10.68
C GLN A 31 -1.82 -11.73 12.00
N PHE A 32 -2.39 -11.35 13.15
CA PHE A 32 -1.76 -11.58 14.47
C PHE A 32 -2.13 -12.92 15.10
N GLN A 33 -3.33 -13.41 14.79
CA GLN A 33 -3.89 -14.66 15.30
C GLN A 33 -4.60 -15.39 14.17
N PRO A 34 -3.84 -16.05 13.26
CA PRO A 34 -4.41 -16.78 12.14
C PRO A 34 -5.37 -17.86 12.62
N SER A 35 -6.54 -17.94 11.99
CA SER A 35 -7.51 -19.01 12.19
C SER A 35 -7.77 -19.74 10.87
N ALA A 36 -8.81 -20.58 10.82
CA ALA A 36 -9.27 -21.18 9.57
C ALA A 36 -9.72 -20.14 8.52
N ALA A 37 -9.96 -18.88 8.92
CA ALA A 37 -10.31 -17.80 8.00
C ALA A 37 -9.10 -17.23 7.24
N PHE A 38 -7.88 -17.32 7.80
CA PHE A 38 -6.67 -16.78 7.19
C PHE A 38 -6.42 -17.31 5.77
N PRO A 39 -6.39 -18.64 5.49
CA PRO A 39 -6.15 -19.12 4.14
C PRO A 39 -7.20 -18.61 3.15
N ILE A 40 -8.47 -18.52 3.56
CA ILE A 40 -9.55 -17.99 2.73
C ILE A 40 -9.29 -16.53 2.38
N LEU A 41 -8.93 -15.70 3.36
CA LEU A 41 -8.57 -14.30 3.16
C LEU A 41 -7.32 -14.14 2.31
N TYR A 42 -6.34 -15.02 2.50
CA TYR A 42 -5.11 -15.00 1.74
C TYR A 42 -5.37 -15.29 0.27
N ASP A 43 -6.03 -16.39 -0.03
CA ASP A 43 -6.29 -16.82 -1.41
C ASP A 43 -7.23 -15.85 -2.15
N SER A 44 -8.19 -15.26 -1.44
CA SER A 44 -9.21 -14.40 -2.04
C SER A 44 -8.80 -12.94 -2.17
N PHE A 45 -7.88 -12.45 -1.33
CA PHE A 45 -7.62 -11.02 -1.20
C PHE A 45 -6.14 -10.67 -1.04
N THR A 46 -5.48 -11.10 0.05
CA THR A 46 -4.13 -10.59 0.35
C THR A 46 -3.09 -11.13 -0.62
N GLY A 47 -3.17 -12.42 -0.98
CA GLY A 47 -2.29 -13.09 -1.93
C GLY A 47 -2.34 -12.46 -3.33
N PRO A 48 -3.51 -12.39 -3.98
CA PRO A 48 -3.66 -11.77 -5.30
C PRO A 48 -3.20 -10.30 -5.33
N GLY A 49 -3.53 -9.51 -4.31
CA GLY A 49 -3.09 -8.12 -4.22
C GLY A 49 -1.57 -7.99 -4.09
N HIS A 50 -0.95 -8.83 -3.25
CA HIS A 50 0.50 -8.86 -3.09
C HIS A 50 1.22 -9.28 -4.37
N GLN A 51 0.75 -10.35 -5.02
CA GLN A 51 1.30 -10.83 -6.29
C GLN A 51 1.19 -9.78 -7.39
N LEU A 52 0.09 -9.02 -7.46
CA LEU A 52 -0.06 -7.93 -8.41
C LEU A 52 1.03 -6.86 -8.22
N VAL A 53 1.27 -6.41 -7.00
CA VAL A 53 2.29 -5.40 -6.70
C VAL A 53 3.69 -5.95 -7.00
N ALA A 54 3.98 -7.20 -6.62
CA ALA A 54 5.27 -7.84 -6.91
C ALA A 54 5.53 -7.96 -8.42
N ARG A 55 4.52 -8.31 -9.22
CA ARG A 55 4.61 -8.35 -10.70
C ARG A 55 4.89 -6.99 -11.32
N LEU A 56 4.30 -5.92 -10.78
CA LEU A 56 4.55 -4.58 -11.27
C LEU A 56 5.96 -4.10 -10.91
N LEU A 57 6.41 -4.37 -9.68
CA LEU A 57 7.78 -4.08 -9.27
C LEU A 57 8.81 -4.86 -10.09
N GLY A 58 8.63 -6.17 -10.24
CA GLY A 58 9.55 -7.01 -11.01
C GLY A 58 9.71 -6.53 -12.45
N ARG A 59 8.63 -6.06 -13.08
CA ARG A 59 8.70 -5.41 -14.41
C ARG A 59 9.49 -4.11 -14.41
N LEU A 60 9.34 -3.28 -13.38
CA LEU A 60 10.04 -2.00 -13.28
C LEU A 60 11.54 -2.18 -13.01
N THR A 61 11.91 -3.19 -12.21
CA THR A 61 13.30 -3.42 -11.78
C THR A 61 14.03 -4.49 -12.58
N GLY A 62 13.35 -5.15 -13.53
CA GLY A 62 13.88 -6.30 -14.27
C GLY A 62 14.14 -7.55 -13.41
N GLN A 63 13.47 -7.65 -12.25
CA GLN A 63 13.63 -8.76 -11.31
C GLN A 63 12.45 -9.73 -11.38
N PRO A 64 12.65 -11.03 -11.06
CA PRO A 64 11.53 -11.97 -10.94
C PRO A 64 10.55 -11.51 -9.84
N PRO A 65 9.23 -11.57 -10.08
CA PRO A 65 8.24 -11.22 -9.07
C PRO A 65 8.22 -12.17 -7.87
N GLU A 66 8.63 -13.43 -8.07
CA GLU A 66 8.75 -14.44 -7.03
C GLU A 66 10.09 -14.37 -6.28
N ALA A 67 11.00 -13.46 -6.67
CA ALA A 67 12.24 -13.24 -5.93
C ALA A 67 11.90 -12.67 -4.54
N GLU A 68 12.55 -13.20 -3.50
CA GLU A 68 12.34 -12.77 -2.11
C GLU A 68 12.45 -11.24 -1.96
N ALA A 69 13.49 -10.64 -2.54
CA ALA A 69 13.67 -9.20 -2.53
C ALA A 69 12.50 -8.43 -3.15
N THR A 70 11.95 -8.91 -4.28
CA THR A 70 10.78 -8.29 -4.93
C THR A 70 9.52 -8.41 -4.08
N MET A 71 9.32 -9.58 -3.45
CA MET A 71 8.20 -9.81 -2.55
C MET A 71 8.28 -8.91 -1.30
N LEU A 72 9.46 -8.76 -0.70
CA LEU A 72 9.66 -7.87 0.45
C LEU A 72 9.42 -6.41 0.08
N LEU A 73 9.87 -5.96 -1.10
CA LEU A 73 9.59 -4.61 -1.60
C LEU A 73 8.09 -4.40 -1.86
N ALA A 74 7.40 -5.39 -2.40
CA ALA A 74 5.95 -5.34 -2.57
C ALA A 74 5.25 -5.19 -1.21
N HIS A 75 5.67 -5.97 -0.22
CA HIS A 75 5.14 -5.88 1.14
C HIS A 75 5.38 -4.50 1.77
N ALA A 76 6.57 -3.93 1.60
CA ALA A 76 6.89 -2.59 2.10
C ALA A 76 5.99 -1.50 1.49
N LEU A 77 5.76 -1.54 0.17
CA LEU A 77 4.85 -0.62 -0.50
C LEU A 77 3.40 -0.78 -0.03
N ILE A 78 2.90 -2.01 0.11
CA ILE A 78 1.56 -2.28 0.61
C ILE A 78 1.41 -1.81 2.07
N GLY A 79 2.43 -2.04 2.89
CA GLY A 79 2.48 -1.62 4.29
C GLY A 79 2.30 -0.11 4.46
N SER A 80 2.84 0.68 3.52
CA SER A 80 2.67 2.15 3.52
C SER A 80 1.21 2.58 3.43
N LEU A 81 0.38 1.82 2.72
CA LEU A 81 -1.08 2.01 2.65
C LEU A 81 -1.72 1.58 3.98
N VAL A 82 -1.44 0.36 4.43
CA VAL A 82 -2.08 -0.25 5.62
C VAL A 82 -1.85 0.62 6.86
N ALA A 83 -0.68 1.26 6.97
CA ALA A 83 -0.35 2.16 8.06
C ALA A 83 -1.40 3.26 8.29
N PHE A 84 -1.96 3.84 7.23
CA PHE A 84 -2.98 4.88 7.35
C PHE A 84 -4.31 4.34 7.91
N GLY A 85 -4.68 3.10 7.56
CA GLY A 85 -5.87 2.44 8.13
C GLY A 85 -5.67 2.04 9.59
N SER A 86 -4.51 1.46 9.93
CA SER A 86 -4.18 0.97 11.28
C SER A 86 -3.95 2.07 12.31
N THR A 87 -3.46 3.24 11.88
CA THR A 87 -2.94 4.27 12.79
C THR A 87 -3.76 5.56 12.80
N ARG A 88 -5.05 5.46 12.45
CA ARG A 88 -5.95 6.63 12.37
C ARG A 88 -5.92 7.51 13.62
N ALA A 89 -6.02 6.92 14.81
CA ALA A 89 -5.97 7.65 16.07
C ALA A 89 -4.65 8.44 16.24
N THR A 90 -3.52 7.82 15.87
CA THR A 90 -2.20 8.47 15.90
C THR A 90 -2.14 9.66 14.95
N LEU A 91 -2.59 9.48 13.70
CA LEU A 91 -2.58 10.52 12.68
C LEU A 91 -3.52 11.67 13.05
N GLN A 92 -4.74 11.37 13.47
CA GLN A 92 -5.72 12.37 13.91
C GLN A 92 -5.17 13.21 15.07
N ARG A 93 -4.60 12.56 16.09
CA ARG A 93 -3.98 13.26 17.23
C ARG A 93 -2.81 14.15 16.82
N ARG A 94 -1.97 13.68 15.89
CA ARG A 94 -0.77 14.40 15.41
C ARG A 94 -1.11 15.56 14.47
N LEU A 95 -2.11 15.40 13.62
CA LEU A 95 -2.53 16.37 12.61
C LEU A 95 -3.65 17.31 13.12
N GLY A 96 -4.17 17.06 14.33
CA GLY A 96 -5.23 17.85 14.94
C GLY A 96 -6.62 17.60 14.35
N TRP A 97 -6.80 16.52 13.57
CA TRP A 97 -8.09 16.16 12.98
C TRP A 97 -9.03 15.61 14.05
N GLN A 98 -10.22 16.19 14.14
CA GLN A 98 -11.21 15.89 15.20
C GLN A 98 -12.37 15.03 14.70
N GLU A 99 -12.43 14.79 13.40
CA GLU A 99 -13.52 14.05 12.79
C GLU A 99 -13.46 12.57 13.19
N GLN A 100 -14.63 11.95 13.37
CA GLN A 100 -14.71 10.53 13.73
C GLN A 100 -14.12 9.61 12.64
N ASP A 101 -14.18 10.06 11.39
CA ASP A 101 -13.57 9.40 10.24
C ASP A 101 -12.92 10.44 9.31
N TYR A 102 -12.09 9.99 8.37
CA TYR A 102 -11.41 10.90 7.46
C TYR A 102 -12.41 11.69 6.59
N THR A 103 -12.23 13.00 6.46
CA THR A 103 -12.98 13.81 5.50
C THR A 103 -12.52 13.53 4.06
N PRO A 104 -13.30 13.90 3.02
CA PRO A 104 -12.85 13.78 1.63
C PRO A 104 -11.50 14.46 1.37
N ALA A 105 -11.28 15.64 1.96
CA ALA A 105 -10.02 16.37 1.83
C ALA A 105 -8.84 15.65 2.50
N GLN A 106 -9.06 15.09 3.69
CA GLN A 106 -8.05 14.31 4.41
C GLN A 106 -7.67 13.03 3.64
N ARG A 107 -8.66 12.31 3.10
CA ARG A 107 -8.40 11.15 2.24
C ARG A 107 -7.61 11.52 0.99
N ALA A 108 -7.96 12.61 0.32
CA ALA A 108 -7.22 13.09 -0.84
C ALA A 108 -5.74 13.39 -0.48
N ALA A 109 -5.49 14.04 0.66
CA ALA A 109 -4.14 14.30 1.15
C ALA A 109 -3.36 13.00 1.45
N MET A 110 -4.01 12.01 2.06
CA MET A 110 -3.40 10.70 2.31
C MET A 110 -3.04 9.96 1.01
N LEU A 111 -3.95 9.96 0.03
CA LEU A 111 -3.70 9.35 -1.28
C LEU A 111 -2.53 10.04 -2.00
N ALA A 112 -2.44 11.37 -1.94
CA ALA A 112 -1.32 12.12 -2.50
C ALA A 112 0.02 11.79 -1.81
N ALA A 113 0.02 11.61 -0.48
CA ALA A 113 1.20 11.20 0.28
C ALA A 113 1.66 9.78 -0.11
N ILE A 114 0.72 8.83 -0.24
CA ILE A 114 1.00 7.45 -0.67
C ILE A 114 1.57 7.44 -2.10
N ALA A 115 0.96 8.18 -3.02
CA ALA A 115 1.46 8.29 -4.40
C ALA A 115 2.89 8.87 -4.43
N THR A 116 3.15 9.88 -3.60
CA THR A 116 4.50 10.46 -3.46
C THR A 116 5.51 9.44 -2.92
N HIS A 117 5.15 8.69 -1.88
CA HIS A 117 5.99 7.63 -1.34
C HIS A 117 6.26 6.54 -2.39
N CYS A 118 5.24 6.08 -3.12
CA CYS A 118 5.38 5.10 -4.19
C CYS A 118 6.35 5.58 -5.28
N ARG A 119 6.21 6.81 -5.76
CA ARG A 119 7.12 7.38 -6.78
C ARG A 119 8.55 7.49 -6.27
N ALA A 120 8.75 7.91 -5.02
CA ALA A 120 10.07 8.01 -4.43
C ALA A 120 10.75 6.64 -4.33
N THR A 121 10.04 5.62 -3.83
CA THR A 121 10.54 4.24 -3.76
C THR A 121 10.89 3.72 -5.14
N VAL A 122 10.00 3.85 -6.12
CA VAL A 122 10.26 3.38 -7.49
C VAL A 122 11.49 4.06 -8.08
N ARG A 123 11.62 5.38 -7.94
CA ARG A 123 12.83 6.10 -8.42
C ARG A 123 14.11 5.56 -7.77
N GLY A 124 14.08 5.26 -6.47
CA GLY A 124 15.23 4.69 -5.77
C GLY A 124 15.56 3.23 -6.15
N LEU A 125 14.60 2.51 -6.75
CA LEU A 125 14.78 1.13 -7.22
C LEU A 125 15.22 1.03 -8.68
N LEU A 126 15.01 2.09 -9.47
CA LEU A 126 15.42 2.10 -10.87
C LEU A 126 16.95 2.29 -10.96
N PRO A 127 17.65 1.54 -11.84
CA PRO A 127 19.07 1.78 -12.09
C PRO A 127 19.31 3.24 -12.50
N GLU A 128 20.45 3.84 -12.14
CA GLU A 128 20.78 5.23 -12.51
C GLU A 128 20.66 5.49 -14.03
N ALA A 129 20.96 4.49 -14.86
CA ALA A 129 20.80 4.54 -16.31
C ALA A 129 19.34 4.75 -16.79
N ALA A 130 18.34 4.41 -15.96
CA ALA A 130 16.93 4.62 -16.24
C ALA A 130 16.40 5.97 -15.72
N LEU A 131 17.21 6.73 -14.99
CA LEU A 131 16.83 8.03 -14.40
C LEU A 131 17.17 9.24 -15.29
N GLY A 132 17.71 9.03 -16.49
CA GLY A 132 17.88 10.09 -17.49
C GLY A 132 18.69 11.29 -16.95
N THR A 133 19.90 11.05 -16.45
CA THR A 133 20.88 12.12 -16.31
C THR A 133 21.63 12.24 -17.63
N ASP A 134 21.21 13.20 -18.46
CA ASP A 134 22.02 13.70 -19.56
C ASP A 134 23.28 14.33 -18.95
N PRO A 135 24.51 13.84 -19.25
CA PRO A 135 25.71 14.48 -18.76
C PRO A 135 25.88 15.81 -19.51
N LEU A 136 25.83 16.90 -18.76
CA LEU A 136 26.26 18.23 -19.23
C LEU A 136 27.70 18.21 -19.73
#